data_AF-A0A2H5PTV1-F1
#
_entry.id   AF-A0A2H5PTV1-F1
#
_cell.length_a   1.000
_cell.length_b   1.000
_cell.length_c   1.000
_cell.angle_alpha   90.00
_cell.angle_beta   90.00
_cell.angle_gamma   90.00
#
_symmetry.space_group_name_H-M   'P 1'
#
loop_
_entity.id
_entity.type
_entity.pdbx_description
1 polymer ?
#
loop_
_entity_poly.entity_id
_entity_poly.type
_entity_poly.pdbx_seq_one_letter_code
_entity_poly.pdbx_strand_id
1 'polypeptide(L)' 'MLAWPFHFLSTALSIIERFIEVDLDTAMQRVLKRHISTGKPPDVAKWRIEYNDRPNAELIMKSKKNVDLVIKSIDI' A
#
# COMPACT_ATOMS: atom_id res chain seq x y z
N MET A 1 13.59 -43.65 -12.29
CA MET A 1 14.12 -42.35 -11.84
C MET A 1 13.70 -41.31 -12.86
N LEU A 2 12.52 -40.70 -12.69
CA LEU A 2 11.98 -39.71 -13.61
C LEU A 2 12.41 -38.32 -13.10
N ALA A 3 13.37 -37.71 -13.79
CA ALA A 3 13.75 -36.32 -13.56
C ALA A 3 12.71 -35.42 -14.23
N TRP A 4 11.93 -34.69 -13.43
CA TRP A 4 11.13 -33.57 -13.89
C TRP A 4 12.05 -32.37 -14.12
N PRO A 5 12.07 -31.74 -15.30
CA PRO A 5 12.64 -30.41 -15.47
C PRO A 5 11.56 -29.34 -15.33
N PHE A 6 12.00 -28.09 -15.20
CA PHE A 6 11.23 -26.83 -15.14
C PHE A 6 10.92 -26.27 -13.74
N HIS A 7 11.95 -25.62 -13.22
CA HIS A 7 11.81 -24.32 -12.57
C HIS A 7 11.07 -23.34 -13.49
N PHE A 8 9.95 -22.78 -13.03
CA PHE A 8 9.62 -21.36 -13.13
C PHE A 8 8.33 -21.11 -12.31
N LEU A 9 8.46 -20.73 -11.04
CA LEU A 9 7.36 -20.05 -10.35
C LEU A 9 7.32 -18.62 -10.90
N SER A 10 6.71 -18.48 -12.07
CA SER A 10 6.32 -17.17 -12.60
C SER A 10 5.35 -16.56 -11.60
N THR A 11 5.78 -15.46 -10.98
CA THR A 11 4.94 -14.56 -10.21
C THR A 11 3.66 -14.31 -11.00
N ALA A 12 2.51 -14.62 -10.40
CA ALA A 12 1.21 -14.37 -11.00
C ALA A 12 1.11 -12.88 -11.34
N LEU A 13 1.21 -12.56 -12.62
CA LEU A 13 0.92 -11.23 -13.13
C LEU A 13 -0.58 -10.97 -12.84
N SER A 14 -0.87 -9.90 -12.12
CA SER A 14 -2.26 -9.50 -11.89
C SER A 14 -2.90 -9.22 -13.24
N ILE A 15 -3.99 -9.92 -13.56
CA ILE A 15 -4.71 -9.74 -14.83
C ILE A 15 -5.45 -8.39 -14.86
N ILE A 16 -5.79 -7.83 -13.69
CA ILE A 16 -6.46 -6.53 -13.56
C ILE A 16 -5.78 -5.73 -12.45
N GLU A 17 -5.24 -4.56 -12.77
CA GLU A 17 -4.66 -3.64 -11.81
C GLU A 17 -5.72 -2.66 -11.31
N ARG A 18 -5.87 -2.58 -9.97
CA ARG A 18 -6.83 -1.71 -9.30
C ARG A 18 -6.08 -0.72 -8.42
N PHE A 19 -6.55 0.53 -8.40
CA PHE A 19 -6.02 1.56 -7.53
C PHE A 19 -7.08 2.04 -6.56
N ILE A 20 -6.79 1.98 -5.26
CA ILE A 20 -7.67 2.53 -4.23
C ILE A 20 -7.24 3.99 -3.99
N GLU A 21 -8.09 4.91 -4.43
CA GLU A 21 -7.86 6.34 -4.25
C GLU A 21 -8.38 6.79 -2.89
N VAL A 22 -7.50 7.39 -2.10
CA VAL A 22 -7.81 8.03 -0.82
C VAL A 22 -6.98 9.32 -0.75
N ASP A 23 -7.55 10.36 -0.14
CA ASP A 23 -6.79 11.57 0.16
C ASP A 23 -5.56 11.24 1.02
N LEU A 24 -4.40 11.81 0.67
CA LEU A 24 -3.12 11.44 1.28
C LEU A 24 -3.11 11.78 2.77
N ASP A 25 -3.57 12.96 3.14
CA ASP A 25 -3.57 13.40 4.54
C ASP A 25 -4.55 12.56 5.36
N THR A 26 -5.72 12.27 4.81
CA THR A 26 -6.70 11.34 5.39
C THR A 26 -6.09 9.95 5.61
N ALA A 27 -5.36 9.42 4.62
CA ALA A 27 -4.66 8.15 4.75
C ALA A 27 -3.60 8.19 5.85
N MET A 28 -2.79 9.26 5.93
CA MET A 28 -1.78 9.40 6.98
C MET A 28 -2.40 9.49 8.37
N GLN A 29 -3.54 10.16 8.53
CA GLN A 29 -4.28 10.17 9.79
C GLN A 29 -4.79 8.78 10.19
N ARG A 30 -5.33 8.00 9.23
CA ARG A 30 -5.79 6.63 9.46
C ARG A 30 -4.64 5.71 9.87
N VAL A 31 -3.48 5.82 9.21
CA VAL A 31 -2.29 5.02 9.54
C VAL A 31 -1.71 5.42 10.90
N LEU A 32 -1.68 6.72 11.23
CA LEU A 32 -1.26 7.20 12.55
C LEU A 32 -2.14 6.62 13.65
N LYS A 33 -3.47 6.71 13.49
CA LYS A 33 -4.45 6.12 14.42
C LYS A 33 -4.21 4.62 14.59
N ARG A 34 -3.98 3.88 13.49
CA ARG A 34 -3.67 2.45 13.51
C ARG A 34 -2.39 2.14 14.27
N HIS A 35 -1.32 2.90 14.06
CA HIS A 35 -0.07 2.68 14.77
C HIS A 35 -0.24 2.84 16.28
N ILE A 36 -0.92 3.90 16.71
CA ILE A 36 -1.22 4.15 18.11
C ILE A 36 -2.13 3.04 18.68
N SER A 37 -3.17 2.64 17.96
CA SER A 37 -4.09 1.58 18.43
C SER A 37 -3.42 0.21 18.54
N THR A 38 -2.39 -0.06 17.73
CA THR A 38 -1.56 -1.28 17.86
C THR A 38 -0.47 -1.20 18.93
N GLY A 39 -0.44 -0.11 19.72
CA GLY A 39 0.44 0.02 20.87
C GLY A 39 1.77 0.75 20.61
N LYS A 40 1.96 1.40 19.45
CA LYS A 40 3.14 2.24 19.25
C LYS A 40 2.99 3.57 20.02
N PRO A 41 4.05 4.04 20.71
CA PRO A 41 4.08 5.38 21.26
C PRO A 41 3.76 6.45 20.20
N PRO A 42 3.00 7.52 20.52
CA PRO A 42 2.56 8.51 19.54
C PRO A 42 3.70 9.21 18.78
N ASP A 43 4.82 9.48 19.44
CA ASP A 43 6.03 10.05 18.85
C ASP A 43 6.69 9.10 17.84
N VAL A 44 6.85 7.82 18.19
CA VAL A 44 7.38 6.78 17.29
C VAL A 44 6.44 6.57 16.10
N ALA A 45 5.12 6.62 16.32
CA ALA A 45 4.13 6.52 15.27
C ALA A 45 4.22 7.70 14.29
N LYS A 46 4.37 8.94 14.79
CA LYS A 46 4.57 10.12 13.94
C LYS A 46 5.85 10.01 13.10
N TRP A 47 6.96 9.59 13.71
CA TRP A 47 8.22 9.40 12.99
C TRP A 47 8.10 8.38 11.86
N ARG A 48 7.38 7.26 12.09
CA ARG A 48 7.08 6.27 11.04
C ARG A 48 6.29 6.87 9.88
N ILE A 49 5.26 7.67 10.19
CA ILE A 49 4.47 8.34 9.15
C ILE A 49 5.35 9.27 8.32
N GLU A 50 6.13 10.12 8.97
CA GLU A 50 6.91 11.17 8.31
C GLU A 50 8.02 10.62 7.41
N TYR A 51 8.75 9.60 7.89
CA TYR A 51 9.95 9.12 7.20
C TYR A 51 9.74 7.81 6.42
N ASN A 52 8.58 7.17 6.51
CA ASN A 52 8.31 5.92 5.81
C ASN A 52 6.96 5.94 5.08
N ASP A 53 5.85 6.01 5.82
CA ASP A 53 4.54 5.78 5.23
C ASP A 53 4.14 6.88 4.23
N ARG A 54 4.40 8.17 4.55
CA ARG A 54 4.10 9.28 3.63
C ARG A 54 4.97 9.24 2.37
N PRO A 55 6.31 9.16 2.43
CA PRO A 55 7.12 9.05 1.23
C PRO A 55 6.72 7.85 0.35
N ASN A 56 6.40 6.70 0.96
CA ASN A 56 5.94 5.52 0.21
C ASN A 56 4.57 5.75 -0.44
N ALA A 57 3.63 6.37 0.27
CA ALA A 57 2.33 6.71 -0.28
C ALA A 57 2.46 7.69 -1.47
N GLU A 58 3.30 8.70 -1.37
CA GLU A 58 3.58 9.65 -2.47
C GLU A 58 4.18 8.95 -3.70
N LEU A 59 5.06 7.96 -3.50
CA LEU A 59 5.57 7.13 -4.59
C LEU A 59 4.47 6.30 -5.24
N ILE A 60 3.61 5.66 -4.45
CA ILE A 60 2.47 4.87 -4.94
C ILE A 60 1.48 5.74 -5.71
N MET A 61 1.21 6.98 -5.26
CA MET A 61 0.28 7.88 -5.96
C MET A 61 0.70 8.16 -7.41
N LYS A 62 1.99 8.06 -7.73
CA LYS A 62 2.49 8.23 -9.11
C LYS A 62 2.10 7.08 -10.04
N SER A 63 1.74 5.90 -9.51
CA SER A 63 1.33 4.74 -10.31
C SER A 63 -0.15 4.74 -10.69
N LYS A 64 -0.97 5.62 -10.11
CA LYS A 64 -2.43 5.72 -10.38
C LYS A 64 -2.80 5.77 -11.87
N LYS A 65 -1.93 6.32 -12.72
CA LYS A 65 -2.17 6.52 -14.16
C LYS A 65 -2.14 5.23 -15.00
N ASN A 66 -1.65 4.12 -14.46
CA ASN A 66 -1.41 2.87 -15.22
C ASN A 66 -2.35 1.72 -14.81
N VAL A 67 -3.54 2.02 -14.27
CA VAL A 67 -4.44 1.01 -13.69
C VAL A 67 -5.76 0.92 -14.46
N ASP A 68 -6.34 -0.28 -14.46
CA ASP A 68 -7.60 -0.56 -15.17
C ASP A 68 -8.82 0.04 -14.45
N LEU A 69 -8.78 0.09 -13.12
CA LEU A 69 -9.90 0.57 -12.29
C LEU A 69 -9.42 1.39 -11.09
N VAL A 70 -10.06 2.55 -10.89
CA VAL A 70 -9.87 3.38 -9.70
C VAL A 70 -11.10 3.28 -8.80
N ILE A 71 -10.90 2.87 -7.54
CA ILE A 71 -11.94 2.78 -6.51
C ILE A 71 -11.71 3.91 -5.51
N LYS A 72 -12.68 4.82 -5.36
CA LYS A 72 -12.58 5.92 -4.41
C LYS A 72 -12.97 5.46 -3.01
N SER A 73 -12.09 5.66 -2.04
CA SER A 73 -12.43 5.57 -0.63
C SER A 73 -13.30 6.76 -0.26
N ILE A 74 -14.44 6.47 0.35
CA ILE A 74 -15.30 7.46 1.00
C ILE A 74 -15.18 7.33 2.52
N ASP A 75 -15.37 8.41 3.24
CA ASP A 75 -15.67 8.34 4.67
C ASP A 75 -17.14 7.90 4.83
N ILE A 76 -17.39 7.06 5.84
CA ILE A 76 -18.73 6.59 6.23
C ILE A 76 -19.13 7.28 7.52
#